data_AF-A0A946E1F0-F1
#
_entry.id   AF-A0A946E1F0-F1
#
_cell.length_a   1.000
_cell.length_b   1.000
_cell.length_c   1.000
_cell.angle_alpha   90.00
_cell.angle_beta   90.00
_cell.angle_gamma   90.00
#
_symmetry.space_group_name_H-M   'P 1'
#
loop_
_entity.id
_entity.type
_entity.pdbx_description
1 polymer ?
#
loop_
_entity_poly.entity_id
_entity_poly.type
_entity_poly.pdbx_seq_one_letter_code
_entity_poly.pdbx_strand_id
1 'polypeptide(L)' 'GVAVDDKPLAIERLKEMGVTMLDGPFADFLDPWGNRVELTTYTNIQFSKTDAVLKGMGLSHLEKTEEALKELGEKGMAP' A
#
# COMPACT_ATOMS: atom_id res chain seq x y z
N GLY A 1 -1.29 7.92 -1.60
CA GLY A 1 -1.78 6.59 -1.21
C GLY A 1 -1.10 6.14 0.05
N VAL A 2 -1.80 5.40 0.90
CA VAL A 2 -1.28 4.79 2.13
C VAL A 2 -1.03 3.32 1.84
N ALA A 3 0.21 2.88 2.08
CA ALA A 3 0.57 1.47 1.96
C ALA A 3 0.14 0.71 3.22
N VAL A 4 -0.68 -0.32 3.05
CA VAL A 4 -1.12 -1.25 4.09
C VAL A 4 -0.58 -2.65 3.82
N ASP A 5 -0.49 -3.44 4.88
CA ASP A 5 -0.13 -4.85 4.85
C ASP A 5 -1.29 -5.72 4.35
N ASP A 6 -2.47 -5.55 4.94
CA ASP A 6 -3.70 -6.26 4.59
C ASP A 6 -4.76 -5.28 4.08
N LYS A 7 -4.90 -5.22 2.76
CA LYS A 7 -5.84 -4.32 2.08
C LYS A 7 -7.31 -4.69 2.36
N PRO A 8 -7.73 -5.96 2.27
CA PRO A 8 -9.08 -6.37 2.70
C PRO A 8 -9.42 -5.95 4.14
N LEU A 9 -8.54 -6.21 5.10
CA LEU A 9 -8.75 -5.85 6.50
C LEU A 9 -8.86 -4.34 6.68
N ALA A 10 -7.98 -3.57 6.04
CA ALA A 10 -8.04 -2.10 6.10
C ALA A 10 -9.38 -1.55 5.57
N ILE A 11 -9.89 -2.10 4.47
CA ILE A 11 -11.20 -1.72 3.90
C ILE A 11 -12.34 -2.03 4.88
N GLU A 12 -12.32 -3.21 5.51
CA GLU A 12 -13.33 -3.59 6.50
C GLU A 12 -13.34 -2.61 7.67
N ARG A 13 -12.17 -2.30 8.25
CA ARG A 13 -12.06 -1.34 9.37
C ARG A 13 -12.54 0.06 9.02
N LEU A 14 -12.21 0.55 7.83
CA LEU A 14 -12.68 1.86 7.37
C LEU A 14 -14.21 1.90 7.27
N LYS A 15 -14.83 0.82 6.77
CA LYS A 15 -16.29 0.69 6.74
C LYS A 15 -16.90 0.65 8.14
N GLU A 16 -16.31 -0.11 9.07
CA GLU A 16 -16.73 -0.14 10.49
C GLU A 16 -16.68 1.24 11.14
N MET A 17 -15.69 2.06 10.77
CA MET A 17 -15.53 3.43 11.26
C MET A 17 -16.46 4.45 10.57
N GLY A 18 -17.29 4.03 9.62
CA GLY A 18 -18.21 4.91 8.88
C GLY A 18 -17.52 5.81 7.86
N VAL A 19 -16.30 5.46 7.42
CA VAL A 19 -15.58 6.20 6.40
C VAL A 19 -16.20 5.93 5.02
N THR A 20 -16.47 7.00 4.27
CA THR A 20 -17.02 6.90 2.92
C THR A 20 -15.94 6.41 1.94
N MET A 21 -16.11 5.19 1.47
CA MET A 21 -15.34 4.64 0.35
C MET A 21 -15.83 5.28 -0.96
N LEU A 22 -14.92 5.51 -1.90
CA LEU A 22 -15.26 5.98 -3.24
C LEU A 22 -15.38 4.79 -4.20
N ASP A 23 -16.33 4.88 -5.13
CA ASP A 23 -16.48 3.88 -6.19
C ASP A 23 -15.33 3.99 -7.20
N GLY A 24 -14.74 2.85 -7.57
CA GLY A 24 -13.67 2.82 -8.55
C GLY A 24 -12.87 1.51 -8.55
N PRO A 25 -11.90 1.38 -9.46
CA PRO A 25 -11.02 0.23 -9.52
C PRO A 25 -10.02 0.17 -8.34
N PHE A 26 -9.86 1.26 -7.60
CA PHE A 26 -8.95 1.38 -6.47
C PHE A 26 -9.72 1.54 -5.15
N ALA A 27 -9.08 1.15 -4.04
CA ALA A 27 -9.68 1.25 -2.73
C ALA A 27 -9.45 2.65 -2.17
N ASP A 28 -10.25 3.61 -2.64
CA ASP A 28 -10.14 5.01 -2.25
C ASP A 28 -11.17 5.38 -1.20
N PHE A 29 -10.84 6.36 -0.36
CA PHE A 29 -11.77 6.95 0.60
C PHE A 29 -11.48 8.45 0.81
N LEU A 30 -12.43 9.16 1.43
CA LEU A 30 -12.22 10.54 1.87
C LEU A 30 -11.84 10.57 3.35
N ASP A 31 -10.74 11.24 3.66
CA ASP A 31 -10.40 11.56 5.05
C ASP A 31 -11.31 12.68 5.61
N PRO A 32 -11.27 12.98 6.92
CA PRO A 32 -12.11 14.01 7.54
C PRO A 32 -11.93 15.43 6.98
N TRP A 33 -10.84 15.69 6.27
CA TRP A 33 -10.55 16.98 5.64
C TRP A 33 -10.94 17.01 4.16
N GLY A 34 -11.50 15.91 3.63
CA GLY A 34 -11.94 15.78 2.24
C GLY A 34 -10.83 15.38 1.26
N ASN A 35 -9.67 14.94 1.75
CA ASN A 35 -8.61 14.44 0.88
C ASN A 35 -8.97 13.05 0.36
N ARG A 36 -8.75 12.80 -0.94
CA ARG A 36 -8.82 11.45 -1.51
C ARG A 36 -7.57 10.67 -1.15
N VAL A 37 -7.74 9.61 -0.37
CA VAL A 37 -6.68 8.68 0.02
C VAL A 37 -6.91 7.34 -0.66
N GLU A 38 -5.90 6.86 -1.38
CA GLU A 38 -5.88 5.51 -1.97
C GLU A 38 -5.19 4.53 -1.02
N LEU A 39 -5.84 3.40 -0.71
CA LEU A 39 -5.19 2.25 -0.08
C LEU A 39 -4.45 1.42 -1.13
N THR A 40 -3.15 1.26 -0.91
CA THR A 40 -2.27 0.41 -1.72
C THR A 40 -1.59 -0.65 -0.85
N THR A 41 -1.07 -1.71 -1.44
CA THR A 41 -0.29 -2.72 -0.72
C THR A 41 1.21 -2.49 -0.93
N TYR A 42 2.02 -2.82 0.07
CA TYR A 42 3.49 -2.68 -0.06
C TYR A 42 4.07 -3.53 -1.21
N THR A 43 3.43 -4.66 -1.52
CA THR A 43 3.77 -5.51 -2.66
C THR A 43 3.77 -4.76 -3.98
N ASN A 44 2.87 -3.78 -4.16
CA ASN A 44 2.61 -3.15 -5.45
C ASN A 44 3.25 -1.77 -5.63
N ILE A 45 3.99 -1.24 -4.64
CA ILE A 45 4.65 0.08 -4.77
C ILE A 45 6.05 -0.05 -5.37
N GLN A 46 6.42 0.84 -6.29
CA GLN A 46 7.78 0.92 -6.88
C GLN A 46 8.79 1.64 -5.96
N PHE A 47 8.61 1.55 -4.64
CA PHE A 47 9.58 2.03 -3.66
C PHE A 47 10.09 0.83 -2.85
N SER A 48 11.40 0.61 -2.92
CA SER A 48 12.10 -0.42 -2.17
C SER A 48 12.62 0.18 -0.86
N LYS A 49 12.25 -0.40 0.28
CA LYS A 49 12.97 -0.18 1.54
C LYS A 49 14.03 -1.25 1.70
N THR A 50 15.15 -0.90 2.33
CA THR A 50 16.19 -1.87 2.68
C THR A 50 15.69 -2.83 3.77
N ASP A 51 16.25 -4.03 3.82
CA ASP A 51 15.89 -5.07 4.81
C ASP A 51 16.01 -4.56 6.25
N ALA A 52 17.03 -3.75 6.53
CA ALA A 52 17.24 -3.16 7.85
C ALA A 52 16.09 -2.22 8.25
N VAL A 53 15.53 -1.46 7.31
CA VAL A 53 14.39 -0.58 7.55
C VAL A 53 13.12 -1.41 7.75
N LEU A 54 12.89 -2.44 6.95
CA LEU A 54 11.74 -3.36 7.14
C LEU A 54 11.78 -4.05 8.51
N LYS A 55 12.97 -4.50 8.92
CA LYS A 55 13.20 -5.09 10.25
C LYS A 55 12.94 -4.08 11.38
N GLY A 56 13.43 -2.85 11.25
CA GLY A 56 13.15 -1.79 12.22
C GLY A 56 11.66 -1.45 12.36
N MET A 57 10.87 -1.68 11.30
CA MET A 57 9.42 -1.46 11.28
C MET A 57 8.59 -2.69 11.68
N GLY A 58 9.21 -3.85 11.95
CA GLY A 58 8.49 -5.10 12.21
C GLY A 58 7.80 -5.69 10.97
N LEU A 59 8.17 -5.25 9.77
CA LEU A 59 7.55 -5.63 8.49
C LEU A 59 8.41 -6.61 7.68
N SER A 60 9.28 -7.38 8.35
CA SER A 60 10.19 -8.34 7.69
C SER A 60 9.49 -9.46 6.92
N HIS A 61 8.18 -9.64 7.13
CA HIS A 61 7.36 -10.63 6.44
C HIS A 61 6.82 -10.14 5.08
N LEU A 62 7.01 -8.87 4.73
CA LEU A 62 6.55 -8.31 3.47
C LEU A 62 7.59 -8.51 2.37
N GLU A 63 7.17 -9.13 1.27
CA GLU A 63 7.96 -9.30 0.05
C GLU A 63 7.34 -8.52 -1.12
N LYS A 64 8.14 -8.19 -2.14
CA LYS A 64 7.63 -7.55 -3.37
C LYS A 64 7.06 -8.60 -4.31
N THR A 65 6.01 -8.24 -5.04
CA THR A 65 5.53 -9.10 -6.14
C THR A 65 6.53 -9.09 -7.29
N GLU A 66 6.49 -10.15 -8.10
CA GLU A 66 7.32 -10.25 -9.32
C GLU A 66 7.06 -9.08 -10.28
N GLU A 67 5.81 -8.62 -10.39
CA GLU A 67 5.47 -7.47 -11.23
C GLU A 67 6.12 -6.18 -10.73
N ALA A 68 6.08 -5.91 -9.43
CA ALA A 68 6.69 -4.71 -8.86
C ALA A 68 8.22 -4.71 -8.99
N LEU A 69 8.86 -5.89 -8.85
CA LEU A 69 10.29 -6.06 -9.09
C LEU A 69 10.67 -5.81 -10.56
N LYS A 70 9.84 -6.29 -11.49
CA LYS A 70 10.04 -6.06 -12.93
C LYS A 70 9.95 -4.57 -13.28
N GLU A 71 8.92 -3.88 -12.79
CA GLU A 71 8.75 -2.44 -13.02
C GLU A 71 9.90 -1.61 -12.43
N LEU A 72 10.42 -1.99 -11.26
CA LEU A 72 11.62 -1.39 -10.67
C LEU A 72 12.85 -1.59 -11.56
N GLY A 73 13.03 -2.79 -12.11
CA GLY A 73 14.11 -3.10 -13.05
C GLY A 73 14.04 -2.29 -14.35
N GLU A 74 12.85 -2.19 -14.96
CA GLU A 74 12.62 -1.39 -16.17
C GLU A 74 12.96 0.10 -15.96
N LYS A 75 12.89 0.58 -14.72
CA LYS A 75 13.21 1.96 -14.35
C LYS A 75 14.62 2.14 -13.76
N GLY A 76 15.46 1.10 -13.74
CA GLY A 76 16.83 1.16 -13.19
C GLY A 76 16.89 1.32 -11.67
N MET A 77 15.83 0.91 -10.96
CA MET A 77 15.68 1.02 -9.50
C MET A 77 15.52 -0.34 -8.81
N ALA A 78 15.93 -1.43 -9.47
CA ALA A 78 15.96 -2.76 -8.85
C ALA A 78 16.80 -2.71 -7.55
N PRO A 79 16.32 -3.34 -6.47
CA PRO A 79 17.01 -3.37 -5.17
C PRO A 79 18.35 -4.11 -5.22
#